data_AF-A0A9W7DLQ1-F1
#
_entry.id   AF-A0A9W7DLQ1-F1
#
_cell.length_a   1.000
_cell.length_b   1.000
_cell.length_c   1.000
_cell.angle_alpha   90.00
_cell.angle_beta   90.00
_cell.angle_gamma   90.00
#
_symmetry.space_group_name_H-M   'P 1'
#
loop_
_entity.id
_entity.type
_entity.pdbx_description
1 polymer ?
#
loop_
_entity_poly.entity_id
_entity_poly.type
_entity_poly.pdbx_seq_one_letter_code
_entity_poly.pdbx_strand_id
1 'polypeptide(L)'
;MDDMITKLAASPPYELPGAVSRAIKIVGSPTFFVRIAERVDMSTSPDEKESLKALADNLTAVVSAVVQTGEEKMEVVGERVKSVLLCASSPSGDFYVPLTPSQFSSVRSKVDSFPLHDLDEAFLTTVEAWMERSRKDGIDGMVVIFQAVLQAYAGSVIDRRRGDLADA
;
A
#
# COMPACT_ATOMS: atom_id res chain seq x y z
N MET A 1 -9.78 -0.59 -24.02
CA MET A 1 -9.13 0.68 -23.67
C MET A 1 -10.02 1.85 -24.06
N ASP A 2 -10.53 1.89 -25.29
CA ASP A 2 -11.42 2.95 -25.76
C ASP A 2 -12.69 3.14 -24.94
N ASP A 3 -13.36 2.05 -24.54
CA ASP A 3 -14.53 2.14 -23.65
C ASP A 3 -14.23 2.80 -22.32
N MET A 4 -13.02 2.59 -21.79
CA MET A 4 -12.58 3.20 -20.54
C MET A 4 -12.29 4.69 -20.73
N ILE A 5 -11.65 5.07 -21.85
CA ILE A 5 -11.45 6.48 -22.22
C ILE A 5 -12.81 7.17 -22.35
N THR A 6 -13.79 6.55 -23.02
CA THR A 6 -15.14 7.10 -23.16
C THR A 6 -15.86 7.25 -21.82
N LYS A 7 -15.75 6.25 -20.94
CA LYS A 7 -16.33 6.33 -19.58
C LYS A 7 -15.69 7.44 -18.76
N LEU A 8 -14.36 7.56 -18.77
CA LEU A 8 -13.64 8.59 -18.02
C LEU A 8 -13.88 9.99 -18.60
N ALA A 9 -14.02 10.13 -19.92
CA ALA A 9 -14.37 11.40 -20.58
C ALA A 9 -15.77 11.89 -20.17
N ALA A 10 -16.72 10.98 -19.96
CA ALA A 10 -18.08 11.28 -19.55
C ALA A 10 -18.25 11.40 -18.02
N SER A 11 -17.26 10.96 -17.25
CA SER A 11 -17.30 11.03 -15.79
C SER A 11 -17.02 12.45 -15.29
N PRO A 12 -17.72 12.89 -14.23
CA PRO A 12 -17.43 14.17 -13.63
C PRO A 12 -16.06 14.16 -12.93
N PRO A 13 -15.35 15.31 -12.85
CA PRO A 13 -13.98 15.37 -12.34
C PRO A 13 -13.79 14.80 -10.93
N TYR A 14 -14.80 14.91 -10.05
CA TYR A 14 -14.72 14.42 -8.67
C TYR A 14 -14.77 12.88 -8.56
N GLU A 15 -15.22 12.16 -9.60
CA GLU A 15 -15.22 10.69 -9.64
C GLU A 15 -13.91 10.10 -10.18
N LEU A 16 -13.11 10.92 -10.89
CA LEU A 16 -11.87 10.48 -11.52
C LEU A 16 -10.87 9.89 -10.52
N PRO A 17 -10.61 10.46 -9.32
CA PRO A 17 -9.65 9.88 -8.38
C PRO A 17 -9.98 8.43 -7.99
N GLY A 18 -11.25 8.15 -7.71
CA GLY A 18 -11.70 6.80 -7.35
C GLY A 18 -11.62 5.82 -8.52
N ALA A 19 -11.99 6.27 -9.73
CA ALA A 19 -11.91 5.46 -10.94
C ALA A 19 -10.46 5.16 -11.34
N VAL A 20 -9.59 6.16 -11.28
CA VAL A 20 -8.15 6.06 -11.58
C VAL A 20 -7.46 5.15 -10.57
N SER A 21 -7.74 5.29 -9.27
CA SER A 21 -7.14 4.43 -8.23
C SER A 21 -7.40 2.94 -8.48
N ARG A 22 -8.64 2.57 -8.84
CA ARG A 22 -8.99 1.17 -9.15
C ARG A 22 -8.36 0.65 -10.44
N ALA A 23 -8.11 1.52 -11.41
CA ALA A 23 -7.60 1.16 -12.73
C ALA A 23 -6.16 1.66 -12.98
N ILE A 24 -5.40 1.98 -11.93
CA ILE A 24 -4.12 2.71 -12.02
C ILE A 24 -3.10 2.01 -12.91
N LYS A 25 -3.07 0.67 -12.92
CA LYS A 25 -2.18 -0.12 -13.79
C LYS A 25 -2.41 0.12 -15.28
N ILE A 26 -3.65 0.41 -15.66
CA ILE A 26 -4.04 0.66 -17.05
C ILE A 26 -3.97 2.16 -17.34
N VAL A 27 -4.59 2.99 -16.50
CA VAL A 27 -4.72 4.44 -16.75
C VAL A 27 -3.37 5.17 -16.55
N GLY A 28 -2.51 4.69 -15.65
CA GLY A 28 -1.17 5.22 -15.45
C GLY A 28 -0.15 4.73 -16.47
N SER A 29 -0.55 3.89 -17.45
CA SER A 29 0.39 3.39 -18.46
C SER A 29 0.59 4.41 -19.59
N PRO A 30 1.82 4.55 -20.13
CA PRO A 30 2.07 5.44 -21.28
C PRO A 30 1.21 5.10 -22.50
N THR A 31 0.91 3.82 -22.72
CA THR A 31 0.07 3.33 -23.82
C THR A 31 -1.36 3.84 -23.73
N PHE A 32 -1.87 4.11 -22.53
CA PHE A 32 -3.19 4.71 -22.33
C PHE A 32 -3.25 6.15 -22.85
N PHE A 33 -2.24 6.96 -22.55
CA PHE A 33 -2.13 8.34 -23.04
C PHE A 33 -1.88 8.40 -24.55
N VAL A 34 -1.06 7.49 -25.09
CA VAL A 34 -0.89 7.34 -26.55
C VAL A 34 -2.24 7.05 -27.21
N ARG A 35 -3.06 6.18 -26.61
CA ARG A 35 -4.40 5.87 -27.15
C ARG A 35 -5.35 7.07 -27.12
N ILE A 36 -5.26 7.93 -26.10
CA ILE A 36 -6.02 9.19 -26.07
C ILE A 36 -5.57 10.12 -27.21
N ALA A 37 -4.25 10.25 -27.43
CA ALA A 37 -3.71 11.06 -28.51
C ALA A 37 -4.17 10.57 -29.89
N GLU A 38 -4.13 9.25 -30.14
CA GLU A 38 -4.67 8.65 -31.38
C GLU A 38 -6.15 8.99 -31.58
N ARG A 39 -6.96 8.95 -30.51
CA ARG A 39 -8.38 9.33 -30.60
C ARG A 39 -8.59 10.82 -30.90
N VAL A 40 -7.74 11.70 -30.36
CA VAL A 40 -7.76 13.14 -30.69
C VAL A 40 -7.45 13.37 -32.17
N ASP A 41 -6.47 12.64 -32.71
CA ASP A 41 -6.10 12.74 -34.13
C ASP A 41 -7.19 12.21 -35.06
N MET A 42 -7.85 11.11 -34.67
CA MET A 42 -8.93 10.48 -35.42
C MET A 42 -10.29 11.20 -35.29
N SER A 43 -10.49 11.99 -34.24
CA SER A 43 -11.76 12.72 -34.06
C SER A 43 -11.90 13.81 -35.13
N THR A 44 -13.14 14.03 -35.58
CA THR A 44 -13.50 15.11 -36.53
C THR A 44 -14.22 16.26 -35.84
N SER A 45 -14.66 16.08 -34.59
CA SER A 45 -15.37 17.08 -33.81
C SER A 45 -14.38 17.93 -33.00
N PRO A 46 -14.41 19.28 -33.11
CA PRO A 46 -13.58 20.15 -32.28
C PRO A 46 -13.83 19.96 -30.79
N ASP A 47 -15.11 19.83 -30.42
CA ASP A 47 -15.55 19.68 -29.02
C ASP A 47 -15.07 18.36 -28.42
N GLU A 48 -15.08 17.27 -29.20
CA GLU A 48 -14.57 15.98 -28.75
C GLU A 48 -13.04 16.00 -28.58
N LYS A 49 -12.31 16.68 -29.49
CA LYS A 49 -10.86 16.86 -29.36
C LYS A 49 -10.50 17.64 -28.10
N GLU A 50 -11.24 18.72 -27.82
CA GLU A 50 -11.01 19.53 -26.63
C GLU A 50 -11.32 18.74 -25.35
N SER A 51 -12.43 17.99 -25.33
CA SER A 51 -12.79 17.10 -24.22
C SER A 51 -11.73 16.02 -23.95
N LEU A 52 -11.22 15.36 -24.99
CA LEU A 52 -10.18 14.33 -24.85
C LEU A 52 -8.83 14.90 -24.39
N LYS A 53 -8.47 16.11 -24.84
CA LYS A 53 -7.27 16.81 -24.34
C LYS A 53 -7.43 17.19 -22.86
N ALA A 54 -8.57 17.78 -22.50
CA ALA A 54 -8.88 18.11 -21.11
C ALA A 54 -8.90 16.86 -20.22
N LEU A 55 -9.38 15.72 -20.74
CA LEU A 55 -9.30 14.43 -20.05
C LEU A 55 -7.85 14.02 -19.80
N ALA A 56 -6.97 14.10 -20.81
CA ALA A 56 -5.56 13.73 -20.64
C ALA A 56 -4.85 14.60 -19.57
N ASP A 57 -5.11 15.90 -19.58
CA ASP A 57 -4.53 16.83 -18.59
C ASP A 57 -5.02 16.52 -17.17
N ASN A 58 -6.35 16.34 -17.02
CA ASN A 58 -6.96 15.99 -15.73
C ASN A 58 -6.49 14.62 -15.23
N LEU A 59 -6.40 13.62 -16.11
CA LEU A 59 -5.92 12.28 -15.75
C LEU A 59 -4.47 12.32 -15.30
N THR A 60 -3.61 13.14 -15.93
CA THR A 60 -2.21 13.28 -15.52
C THR A 60 -2.13 13.76 -14.06
N ALA A 61 -2.84 14.84 -13.72
CA ALA A 61 -2.86 15.36 -12.36
C ALA A 61 -3.41 14.35 -11.35
N VAL A 62 -4.49 13.64 -11.69
CA VAL A 62 -5.12 12.65 -10.82
C VAL A 62 -4.22 11.42 -10.63
N VAL A 63 -3.58 10.92 -11.70
CA VAL A 63 -2.63 9.80 -11.62
C VAL A 63 -1.47 10.17 -10.71
N SER A 64 -0.88 11.35 -10.87
CA SER A 64 0.20 11.83 -10.00
C SER A 64 -0.23 11.88 -8.53
N ALA A 65 -1.40 12.45 -8.23
CA ALA A 65 -1.91 12.54 -6.86
C ALA A 65 -2.17 11.15 -6.24
N VAL A 66 -2.73 10.21 -7.01
CA VAL A 66 -2.98 8.83 -6.56
C VAL A 66 -1.66 8.09 -6.30
N VAL A 67 -0.66 8.26 -7.16
CA VAL A 67 0.67 7.66 -6.97
C VAL A 67 1.32 8.22 -5.70
N GLN A 68 1.38 9.55 -5.55
CA GLN A 68 1.95 10.19 -4.37
C GLN A 68 1.25 9.73 -3.08
N THR A 69 -0.08 9.71 -3.06
CA THR A 69 -0.85 9.21 -1.90
C THR A 69 -0.52 7.74 -1.61
N GLY A 70 -0.31 6.93 -2.65
CA GLY A 70 0.12 5.54 -2.52
C GLY A 70 1.50 5.42 -1.89
N GLU A 71 2.47 6.21 -2.37
CA GLU A 71 3.84 6.25 -1.84
C GLU A 71 3.87 6.68 -0.37
N GLU A 72 3.14 7.74 -0.02
CA GLU A 72 3.01 8.22 1.37
C GLU A 72 2.44 7.12 2.28
N LYS A 73 1.41 6.40 1.84
CA LYS A 73 0.85 5.27 2.59
C LYS A 73 1.86 4.14 2.75
N MET A 74 2.60 3.79 1.69
CA MET A 74 3.64 2.76 1.74
C MET A 74 4.76 3.15 2.70
N GLU A 75 5.16 4.42 2.71
CA GLU A 75 6.17 4.94 3.64
C GLU A 75 5.69 4.85 5.09
N VAL A 76 4.45 5.29 5.38
CA VAL A 76 3.85 5.20 6.72
C VAL A 76 3.82 3.76 7.22
N VAL A 77 3.40 2.81 6.38
CA VAL A 77 3.39 1.39 6.76
C VAL A 77 4.81 0.86 6.97
N GLY A 78 5.76 1.24 6.11
CA GLY A 78 7.17 0.89 6.27
C GLY A 78 7.76 1.40 7.59
N GLU A 79 7.49 2.65 7.97
CA GLU A 79 7.92 3.21 9.25
C GLU A 79 7.31 2.49 10.46
N ARG A 80 6.05 2.03 10.34
CA ARG A 80 5.44 1.19 11.39
C ARG A 80 6.19 -0.13 11.55
N VAL A 81 6.46 -0.84 10.45
CA VAL A 81 7.22 -2.10 10.49
C VAL A 81 8.62 -1.86 11.06
N LYS A 82 9.33 -0.81 10.64
CA LYS A 82 10.63 -0.42 11.22
C LYS A 82 10.53 -0.18 12.72
N SER A 83 9.51 0.54 13.19
CA SER A 83 9.35 0.83 14.61
C SER A 83 9.12 -0.42 15.45
N VAL A 84 8.51 -1.48 14.88
CA VAL A 84 8.39 -2.79 15.53
C VAL A 84 9.73 -3.51 15.56
N LEU A 85 10.47 -3.49 14.45
CA LEU A 85 11.81 -4.10 14.37
C LEU A 85 12.79 -3.46 15.36
N LEU A 86 12.73 -2.14 15.56
CA LEU A 86 13.55 -1.45 16.57
C LEU A 86 13.28 -1.95 18.00
N CYS A 87 12.05 -2.40 18.30
CA CYS A 87 11.74 -3.04 19.59
C CYS A 87 12.28 -4.47 19.69
N ALA A 88 12.58 -5.11 18.56
CA ALA A 88 13.17 -6.44 18.50
C ALA A 88 14.71 -6.41 18.62
N SER A 89 15.35 -5.28 18.26
CA SER A 89 16.80 -5.11 18.39
C SER A 89 17.24 -4.80 19.83
N SER A 90 18.51 -5.04 20.13
CA SER A 90 19.17 -4.55 21.32
C SER A 90 19.35 -3.01 21.25
N PRO A 91 19.75 -2.35 22.36
CA PRO A 91 20.12 -0.93 22.33
C PRO A 91 21.28 -0.60 21.38
N SER A 92 22.14 -1.57 21.04
CA SER A 92 23.20 -1.43 20.03
C SER A 92 22.70 -1.63 18.59
N GLY A 93 21.45 -2.03 18.39
CA GLY A 93 20.86 -2.32 17.08
C GLY A 93 21.03 -3.77 16.63
N ASP A 94 21.57 -4.64 17.48
CA ASP A 94 21.80 -6.05 17.15
C ASP A 94 20.54 -6.89 17.37
N PHE A 95 20.28 -7.83 16.46
CA PHE A 95 19.21 -8.82 16.63
C PHE A 95 19.77 -10.10 17.24
N TYR A 96 19.22 -10.53 18.37
CA TYR A 96 19.46 -11.87 18.89
C TYR A 96 18.44 -12.82 18.27
N VAL A 97 18.91 -13.88 17.63
CA VAL A 97 18.05 -14.87 16.98
C VAL A 97 18.28 -16.24 17.63
N PRO A 98 17.24 -16.87 18.22
CA PRO A 98 15.87 -16.36 18.37
C PRO A 98 15.80 -15.18 19.35
N LEU A 99 14.72 -14.39 19.25
CA LEU A 99 14.48 -13.26 20.16
C LEU A 99 14.41 -13.73 21.60
N THR A 100 15.00 -12.95 22.50
CA THR A 100 14.81 -13.17 23.94
C THR A 100 13.35 -12.92 24.35
N PRO A 101 12.87 -13.51 25.46
CA PRO A 101 11.50 -13.28 25.92
C PRO A 101 11.17 -11.80 26.18
N SER A 102 12.15 -11.01 26.64
CA SER A 102 11.99 -9.57 26.85
C SER A 102 11.85 -8.82 25.52
N GLN A 103 12.67 -9.12 24.52
CA GLN A 103 12.56 -8.52 23.18
C GLN A 103 11.23 -8.88 22.51
N PHE A 104 10.81 -10.15 22.59
CA PHE A 104 9.52 -10.56 22.06
C PHE A 104 8.35 -9.85 22.78
N SER A 105 8.45 -9.66 24.09
CA SER A 105 7.45 -8.89 24.85
C SER A 105 7.40 -7.42 24.43
N SER A 106 8.54 -6.82 24.12
CA SER A 106 8.62 -5.45 23.56
C SER A 106 7.98 -5.35 22.18
N VAL A 107 8.25 -6.32 21.29
CA VAL A 107 7.62 -6.42 19.97
C VAL A 107 6.10 -6.53 20.10
N ARG A 108 5.62 -7.44 20.97
CA ARG A 108 4.18 -7.60 21.21
C ARG A 108 3.54 -6.32 21.73
N SER A 109 4.16 -5.69 22.74
CA SER A 109 3.67 -4.42 23.30
C SER A 109 3.61 -3.31 22.25
N LYS A 110 4.59 -3.26 21.33
CA LYS A 110 4.60 -2.29 20.24
C LYS A 110 3.48 -2.54 19.24
N VAL A 111 3.27 -3.79 18.84
CA VAL A 111 2.15 -4.17 17.95
C VAL A 111 0.80 -3.85 18.61
N ASP A 112 0.65 -4.17 19.90
CA ASP A 112 -0.56 -3.88 20.68
C ASP A 112 -0.82 -2.38 20.87
N SER A 113 0.20 -1.54 20.73
CA SER A 113 0.04 -0.07 20.77
C SER A 113 -0.59 0.51 19.51
N PHE A 114 -0.62 -0.23 18.40
CA PHE A 114 -1.19 0.25 17.15
C PHE A 114 -2.71 0.11 17.13
N PRO A 115 -3.44 1.11 16.59
CA PRO A 115 -4.86 0.96 16.27
C PRO A 115 -5.14 -0.24 15.36
N LEU A 116 -6.31 -0.87 15.48
CA LEU A 116 -6.67 -2.02 14.63
C LEU A 116 -6.66 -1.68 13.13
N HIS A 117 -7.07 -0.47 12.76
CA HIS A 117 -7.05 -0.03 11.35
C HIS A 117 -5.63 0.15 10.80
N ASP A 118 -4.63 0.23 11.66
CA ASP A 118 -3.21 0.32 11.29
C ASP A 118 -2.53 -1.05 11.19
N LEU A 119 -3.20 -2.10 11.69
CA LEU A 119 -2.83 -3.51 11.61
C LEU A 119 -3.61 -4.21 10.49
N ASP A 120 -3.64 -3.57 9.32
CA ASP A 120 -4.40 -4.01 8.15
C ASP A 120 -3.58 -4.92 7.21
N GLU A 121 -4.15 -5.22 6.04
CA GLU A 121 -3.50 -6.03 5.01
C GLU A 121 -2.20 -5.39 4.47
N ALA A 122 -2.11 -4.06 4.46
CA ALA A 122 -0.91 -3.36 3.99
C ALA A 122 0.26 -3.61 4.95
N PHE A 123 0.01 -3.61 6.27
CA PHE A 123 1.01 -4.00 7.26
C PHE A 123 1.52 -5.44 7.02
N LEU A 124 0.60 -6.40 6.88
CA LEU A 124 0.94 -7.81 6.66
C LEU A 124 1.74 -8.03 5.38
N THR A 125 1.28 -7.45 4.27
CA THR A 125 1.93 -7.58 2.96
C THR A 125 3.32 -6.95 2.97
N THR A 126 3.53 -5.86 3.72
CA THR A 126 4.84 -5.24 3.88
C THR A 126 5.79 -6.14 4.67
N VAL A 127 5.34 -6.71 5.79
CA VAL A 127 6.14 -7.66 6.59
C VAL A 127 6.50 -8.89 5.76
N GLU A 128 5.54 -9.46 5.03
CA GLU A 128 5.78 -10.62 4.17
C GLU A 128 6.75 -10.31 3.02
N ALA A 129 6.59 -9.17 2.35
CA ALA A 129 7.50 -8.74 1.28
C ALA A 129 8.94 -8.58 1.78
N TRP A 130 9.14 -8.03 2.99
CA TRP A 130 10.46 -7.87 3.58
C TRP A 130 11.05 -9.20 4.04
N MET A 131 10.21 -10.09 4.60
CA MET A 131 10.61 -11.45 4.96
C MET A 131 11.07 -12.25 3.73
N GLU A 132 10.31 -12.19 2.63
CA GLU A 132 10.67 -12.88 1.39
C GLU A 132 11.94 -12.31 0.76
N ARG A 133 12.14 -10.99 0.86
CA ARG A 133 13.41 -10.36 0.47
C ARG A 133 14.57 -10.87 1.32
N SER A 134 14.43 -10.92 2.65
CA SER A 134 15.47 -11.46 3.54
C SER A 134 15.79 -12.93 3.23
N ARG A 135 14.78 -13.73 2.87
CA ARG A 135 14.98 -15.11 2.42
C ARG A 135 15.84 -15.17 1.15
N LYS A 136 15.53 -14.34 0.15
CA LYS A 136 16.29 -14.27 -1.12
C LYS A 136 17.72 -13.79 -0.89
N ASP A 137 17.91 -12.87 0.04
CA ASP A 137 19.21 -12.29 0.39
C ASP A 137 20.02 -13.20 1.33
N GLY A 138 19.50 -14.36 1.75
CA GLY A 138 20.17 -15.32 2.64
C GLY A 138 20.32 -14.83 4.08
N ILE A 139 19.50 -13.87 4.51
CA ILE A 139 19.52 -13.29 5.86
C ILE A 139 18.52 -14.05 6.74
N ASP A 140 18.79 -15.33 6.97
CA ASP A 140 17.87 -16.25 7.66
C ASP A 140 17.46 -15.77 9.06
N GLY A 141 18.38 -15.09 9.76
CA GLY A 141 18.09 -14.49 11.07
C GLY A 141 16.93 -13.49 11.01
N MET A 142 16.87 -12.67 9.95
CA MET A 142 15.78 -11.70 9.77
C MET A 142 14.45 -12.37 9.46
N VAL A 143 14.45 -13.53 8.77
CA VAL A 143 13.23 -14.31 8.54
C VAL A 143 12.60 -14.72 9.88
N VAL A 144 13.42 -15.14 10.85
CA VAL A 144 12.94 -15.49 12.21
C VAL A 144 12.39 -14.26 12.93
N ILE A 145 13.02 -13.09 12.79
CA ILE A 145 12.50 -11.83 13.37
C ILE A 145 11.14 -11.48 12.77
N PHE A 146 10.97 -11.55 11.45
CA PHE A 146 9.69 -11.27 10.80
C PHE A 146 8.61 -12.28 11.20
N GLN A 147 8.95 -13.55 11.38
CA GLN A 147 8.02 -14.55 11.93
C GLN A 147 7.55 -14.17 13.34
N ALA A 148 8.44 -13.66 14.19
CA ALA A 148 8.07 -13.17 15.52
C ALA A 148 7.12 -11.96 15.46
N VAL A 149 7.33 -11.04 14.49
CA VAL A 149 6.41 -9.91 14.25
C VAL A 149 5.02 -10.42 13.83
N LEU A 150 4.96 -11.41 12.93
CA LEU A 150 3.69 -12.03 12.51
C LEU A 150 2.99 -12.76 13.66
N GLN A 151 3.74 -13.42 14.55
CA GLN A 151 3.20 -14.05 15.75
C GLN A 151 2.61 -13.01 16.72
N ALA A 152 3.32 -11.88 16.93
CA ALA A 152 2.82 -10.79 17.75
C ALA A 152 1.54 -10.16 17.16
N TYR A 153 1.52 -9.94 15.85
CA TYR A 153 0.32 -9.51 15.12
C TYR A 153 -0.87 -10.46 15.34
N ALA A 154 -0.67 -11.76 15.11
CA ALA A 154 -1.72 -12.75 15.27
C ALA A 154 -2.26 -12.78 16.70
N GLY A 155 -1.37 -12.73 17.70
CA GLY A 155 -1.75 -12.62 19.10
C GLY A 155 -2.62 -11.40 19.39
N SER A 156 -2.21 -10.21 18.89
CA SER A 156 -2.95 -8.96 19.06
C SER A 156 -4.36 -9.02 18.48
N VAL A 157 -4.49 -9.50 17.24
CA VAL A 157 -5.79 -9.59 16.55
C VAL A 157 -6.71 -10.60 17.22
N ILE A 158 -6.18 -11.76 17.63
CA ILE A 158 -6.95 -12.80 18.33
C ILE A 158 -7.44 -12.29 19.69
N ASP A 159 -6.57 -11.63 20.46
CA ASP A 159 -6.91 -11.12 21.78
C ASP A 159 -8.00 -10.04 21.71
N ARG A 160 -7.90 -9.12 20.75
CA ARG A 160 -8.91 -8.06 20.55
C ARG A 160 -10.26 -8.62 20.13
N ARG A 161 -10.29 -9.55 19.17
CA ARG A 161 -11.54 -10.23 18.77
C ARG A 161 -12.19 -11.01 19.91
N ARG A 162 -11.38 -11.61 20.79
CA ARG A 162 -11.89 -12.28 21.99
C ARG A 162 -12.50 -11.30 22.99
N GLY A 163 -11.93 -10.10 23.14
CA GLY A 163 -12.52 -9.02 23.93
C GLY A 163 -13.88 -8.60 23.39
N ASP A 164 -13.97 -8.33 22.08
CA ASP A 164 -15.23 -7.93 21.42
C ASP A 164 -16.35 -8.96 21.59
N LEU A 165 -16.01 -10.25 21.61
CA LEU A 165 -16.96 -11.35 21.85
C LEU A 165 -17.36 -11.52 23.32
N ALA A 166 -16.56 -11.04 24.26
CA ALA A 166 -16.86 -11.09 25.69
C ALA A 166 -17.76 -9.93 26.14
N ASP A 167 -17.73 -8.82 25.41
CA ASP A 167 -18.52 -7.61 25.68
C ASP A 167 -19.85 -7.54 24.90
N ALA A 168 -20.14 -8.53 24.03
CA ALA A 168 -21.35 -8.66 23.21
C ALA A 168 -22.42 -9.57 23.84
#